data_AF-A0A0P7U6V5-F1
#
_entry.id   AF-A0A0P7U6V5-F1
#
_cell.length_a   1.000
_cell.length_b   1.000
_cell.length_c   1.000
_cell.angle_alpha   90.00
_cell.angle_beta   90.00
_cell.angle_gamma   90.00
#
_symmetry.space_group_name_H-M   'P 1'
#
loop_
_entity.id
_entity.type
_entity.pdbx_description
1 polymer ?
#
loop_
_entity_poly.entity_id
_entity_poly.type
_entity_poly.pdbx_seq_one_letter_code
_entity_poly.pdbx_strand_id
1 'polypeptide(L)'
;MVTSSSYYSTSAPKAELLIKMKDMQEKIEEQDSEDELDIDLANKKHELIDSLSRKLQVLREARESLQEDVQANNALGEEVELIVQQVCKPNEVDKFRMFVGDLEKVVSLLLSLSGRLARVENALNNLEEGTSAEEKRTLLEKRKLLIRQHNDAKELKENLDRRERLVYEIVAGYLSEDSLADYEHFVKMKSALIIEQRKLEDKIKLGEEQLKCLTDSLPLEQRMAL
;
A
#
# COMPACT_ATOMS: atom_id res chain seq x y z
N MET A 1 -46.22 -49.02 53.16
CA MET A 1 -45.50 -47.82 52.69
C MET A 1 -45.56 -47.81 51.18
N VAL A 2 -46.20 -46.79 50.60
CA VAL A 2 -46.61 -46.74 49.19
C VAL A 2 -45.46 -46.23 48.34
N THR A 3 -44.95 -47.05 47.42
CA THR A 3 -44.03 -46.65 46.36
C THR A 3 -44.86 -46.09 45.20
N SER A 4 -44.99 -44.77 45.14
CA SER A 4 -45.66 -44.03 44.07
C SER A 4 -44.78 -44.02 42.81
N SER A 5 -45.12 -44.85 41.83
CA SER A 5 -44.46 -44.93 40.52
C SER A 5 -45.15 -43.99 39.52
N SER A 6 -44.62 -42.79 39.33
CA SER A 6 -45.14 -41.74 38.45
C SER A 6 -44.65 -41.89 37.01
N TYR A 7 -44.87 -43.07 36.39
CA TYR A 7 -44.31 -43.39 35.06
C TYR A 7 -45.28 -43.29 33.87
N TYR A 8 -46.57 -43.02 34.05
CA TYR A 8 -47.52 -43.01 32.91
C TYR A 8 -48.61 -41.94 33.02
N SER A 9 -48.26 -40.65 32.89
CA SER A 9 -49.27 -39.58 32.82
C SER A 9 -49.06 -38.59 31.66
N THR A 10 -48.38 -39.03 30.60
CA THR A 10 -48.29 -38.27 29.34
C THR A 10 -49.20 -38.94 28.31
N SER A 11 -50.25 -38.23 27.87
CA SER A 11 -51.13 -38.71 26.81
C SER A 11 -50.38 -38.78 25.47
N ALA A 12 -50.77 -39.71 24.58
CA ALA A 12 -50.14 -39.87 23.28
C ALA A 12 -50.00 -38.54 22.49
N PRO A 13 -51.01 -37.65 22.45
CA PRO A 13 -50.86 -36.35 21.76
C PRO A 13 -49.84 -35.43 22.42
N LYS A 14 -49.67 -35.51 23.75
CA LYS A 14 -48.70 -34.70 24.50
C LYS A 14 -47.28 -35.22 24.29
N ALA A 15 -47.11 -36.55 24.22
CA ALA A 15 -45.81 -37.15 23.92
C ALA A 15 -45.37 -36.80 22.49
N GLU A 16 -46.28 -36.87 21.52
CA GLU A 16 -46.01 -36.53 20.13
C GLU A 16 -45.68 -35.04 19.95
N LEU A 17 -46.38 -34.15 20.66
CA LEU A 17 -46.05 -32.72 20.67
C LEU A 17 -44.65 -32.45 21.27
N LEU A 18 -44.29 -33.10 22.38
CA LEU A 18 -42.98 -32.93 23.02
C LEU A 18 -41.84 -33.44 22.15
N ILE A 19 -42.03 -34.57 21.46
CA ILE A 19 -41.06 -35.09 20.47
C ILE A 19 -40.91 -34.08 19.33
N LYS A 20 -42.02 -33.57 18.79
CA LYS A 20 -41.99 -32.59 17.69
C LYS A 20 -41.36 -31.25 18.11
N MET A 21 -41.53 -30.82 19.36
CA MET A 21 -40.87 -29.63 19.91
C MET A 21 -39.38 -29.87 20.10
N LYS A 22 -38.98 -31.04 20.58
CA LYS A 22 -37.58 -31.43 20.73
C LYS A 22 -36.89 -31.51 19.37
N ASP A 23 -37.49 -32.20 18.39
CA ASP A 23 -36.95 -32.31 17.02
C ASP A 23 -36.85 -30.94 16.32
N MET A 24 -37.73 -30.00 16.66
CA MET A 24 -37.71 -28.64 16.13
C MET A 24 -36.63 -27.79 16.81
N GLN A 25 -36.32 -28.05 18.08
CA GLN A 25 -35.26 -27.37 18.83
C GLN A 25 -33.88 -27.92 18.44
N GLU A 26 -33.73 -29.24 18.28
CA GLU A 26 -32.50 -29.88 17.78
C GLU A 26 -32.19 -29.43 16.34
N LYS A 27 -33.20 -29.25 15.47
CA LYS A 27 -32.98 -28.70 14.12
C LYS A 27 -32.56 -27.22 14.08
N ILE A 28 -32.95 -26.45 15.09
CA ILE A 28 -32.53 -25.04 15.22
C ILE A 28 -31.09 -24.98 15.76
N GLU A 29 -30.73 -25.85 16.71
CA GLU A 29 -29.36 -25.98 17.23
C GLU A 29 -28.38 -26.57 16.19
N GLU A 30 -28.82 -27.47 15.31
CA GLU A 30 -28.01 -28.06 14.23
C GLU A 30 -27.87 -27.18 12.97
N GLN A 31 -28.76 -26.21 12.74
CA GLN A 31 -28.68 -25.29 11.58
C GLN A 31 -27.95 -23.98 11.88
N ASP A 32 -27.68 -23.68 13.15
CA ASP A 32 -27.27 -22.33 13.60
C ASP A 32 -26.27 -22.38 14.78
N SER A 33 -25.37 -23.38 14.82
CA SER A 33 -24.32 -23.39 15.84
C SER A 33 -23.30 -22.28 15.52
N GLU A 34 -23.34 -21.18 16.30
CA GLU A 34 -22.40 -20.05 16.21
C GLU A 34 -20.93 -20.53 16.19
N ASP A 35 -20.64 -21.64 16.89
CA ASP A 35 -19.32 -22.27 16.95
C ASP A 35 -18.81 -22.78 15.58
N GLU A 36 -19.67 -23.34 14.72
CA GLU A 36 -19.25 -23.84 13.39
C GLU A 36 -19.01 -22.67 12.41
N LEU A 37 -19.81 -21.60 12.53
CA LEU A 37 -19.62 -20.36 11.77
C LEU A 37 -18.34 -19.62 12.19
N ASP A 38 -18.01 -19.61 13.48
CA ASP A 38 -16.79 -19.01 14.01
C ASP A 38 -15.52 -19.78 13.59
N ILE A 39 -15.59 -21.12 13.51
CA ILE A 39 -14.49 -21.96 12.99
C ILE A 39 -14.27 -21.71 11.50
N ASP A 40 -15.32 -21.68 10.68
CA ASP A 40 -15.21 -21.36 9.24
C ASP A 40 -14.64 -19.96 9.00
N LEU A 41 -15.10 -18.97 9.78
CA LEU A 41 -14.57 -17.61 9.72
C LEU A 41 -13.08 -17.55 10.11
N ALA A 42 -12.69 -18.26 11.17
CA ALA A 42 -11.30 -18.38 11.60
C ALA A 42 -10.43 -19.00 10.51
N ASN A 43 -10.89 -20.09 9.87
CA ASN A 43 -10.18 -20.75 8.78
C ASN A 43 -9.98 -19.80 7.59
N LYS A 44 -11.02 -19.09 7.18
CA LYS A 44 -10.94 -18.07 6.11
C LYS A 44 -9.97 -16.94 6.44
N LYS A 45 -9.90 -16.52 7.71
CA LYS A 45 -8.90 -15.53 8.15
C LYS A 45 -7.47 -16.07 8.04
N HIS A 46 -7.22 -17.34 8.40
CA HIS A 46 -5.90 -17.97 8.23
C HIS A 46 -5.51 -18.07 6.76
N GLU A 47 -6.40 -18.54 5.89
CA GLU A 47 -6.14 -18.59 4.44
C GLU A 47 -5.81 -17.21 3.86
N LEU A 48 -6.51 -16.16 4.33
CA LEU A 48 -6.24 -14.79 3.92
C LEU A 48 -4.87 -14.30 4.42
N ILE A 49 -4.49 -14.60 5.66
CA ILE A 49 -3.18 -14.29 6.23
C ILE A 49 -2.08 -14.98 5.42
N ASP A 50 -2.23 -16.26 5.09
CA ASP A 50 -1.26 -17.02 4.29
C ASP A 50 -1.13 -16.46 2.87
N SER A 51 -2.25 -16.13 2.25
CA SER A 51 -2.29 -15.51 0.92
C SER A 51 -1.59 -14.14 0.92
N LEU A 52 -1.89 -13.29 1.91
CA LEU A 52 -1.31 -11.97 2.04
C LEU A 52 0.19 -12.03 2.37
N SER A 53 0.61 -12.96 3.22
CA SER A 53 2.00 -13.21 3.57
C SER A 53 2.81 -13.63 2.35
N ARG A 54 2.29 -14.56 1.53
CA ARG A 54 2.92 -14.95 0.26
C ARG A 54 3.00 -13.77 -0.71
N LYS A 55 1.94 -12.98 -0.83
CA LYS A 55 1.96 -11.77 -1.68
C LYS A 55 2.99 -10.75 -1.21
N LEU A 56 3.13 -10.54 0.10
CA LEU A 56 4.15 -9.66 0.67
C LEU A 56 5.56 -10.16 0.39
N GLN A 57 5.77 -11.48 0.44
CA GLN A 57 7.06 -12.08 0.09
C GLN A 57 7.44 -11.76 -1.37
N VAL A 58 6.51 -11.96 -2.32
CA VAL A 58 6.73 -11.60 -3.74
C VAL A 58 7.03 -10.11 -3.90
N LEU A 59 6.36 -9.22 -3.16
CA LEU A 59 6.63 -7.78 -3.22
C LEU A 59 8.01 -7.43 -2.66
N ARG A 60 8.50 -8.14 -1.64
CA ARG A 60 9.84 -7.95 -1.08
C ARG A 60 10.94 -8.42 -2.03
N GLU A 61 10.73 -9.54 -2.72
CA GLU A 61 11.62 -10.01 -3.78
C GLU A 61 11.68 -9.02 -4.96
N ALA A 62 10.52 -8.50 -5.38
CA ALA A 62 10.47 -7.44 -6.39
C ALA A 62 11.21 -6.16 -5.94
N ARG A 63 11.21 -5.85 -4.64
CA ARG A 63 11.93 -4.69 -4.09
C ARG A 63 13.43 -4.90 -4.14
N GLU A 64 13.90 -6.12 -3.88
CA GLU A 64 15.32 -6.47 -3.99
C GLU A 64 15.80 -6.37 -5.44
N SER A 65 15.07 -6.95 -6.39
CA SER A 65 15.38 -6.82 -7.83
C SER A 65 15.37 -5.35 -8.28
N LEU A 66 14.39 -4.56 -7.85
CA LEU A 66 14.35 -3.13 -8.17
C LEU A 66 15.53 -2.36 -7.55
N GLN A 67 16.03 -2.78 -6.40
CA GLN A 67 17.19 -2.18 -5.77
C GLN A 67 18.46 -2.44 -6.58
N GLU A 68 18.58 -3.59 -7.22
CA GLU A 68 19.66 -3.90 -8.18
C GLU A 68 19.59 -2.98 -9.40
N ASP A 69 18.40 -2.77 -9.97
CA ASP A 69 18.19 -1.84 -11.09
C ASP A 69 18.59 -0.40 -10.72
N VAL A 70 18.25 0.04 -9.51
CA VAL A 70 18.66 1.36 -8.98
C VAL A 70 20.19 1.44 -8.85
N GLN A 71 20.85 0.41 -8.35
CA GLN A 71 22.30 0.38 -8.24
C GLN A 71 22.98 0.42 -9.61
N ALA A 72 22.49 -0.37 -10.58
CA ALA A 72 22.99 -0.37 -11.95
C ALA A 72 22.82 1.01 -12.61
N ASN A 73 21.66 1.65 -12.44
CA ASN A 73 21.42 2.98 -12.96
C ASN A 73 22.27 4.07 -12.27
N ASN A 74 22.58 3.91 -10.99
CA ASN A 74 23.49 4.82 -10.28
C ASN A 74 24.92 4.69 -10.82
N ALA A 75 25.40 3.46 -11.06
CA ALA A 75 26.71 3.23 -11.67
C ALA A 75 26.80 3.87 -13.07
N LEU A 76 25.77 3.69 -13.91
CA LEU A 76 25.67 4.38 -15.21
C LEU A 76 25.69 5.91 -15.04
N GLY A 77 24.98 6.42 -14.04
CA GLY A 77 24.99 7.86 -13.73
C GLY A 77 26.35 8.40 -13.34
N GLU A 78 27.14 7.63 -12.58
CA GLU A 78 28.52 7.96 -12.23
C GLU A 78 29.43 7.98 -13.46
N GLU A 79 29.31 6.99 -14.35
CA GLU A 79 30.05 6.93 -15.61
C GLU A 79 29.73 8.12 -16.52
N VAL A 80 28.44 8.43 -16.70
CA VAL A 80 27.98 9.60 -17.46
C VAL A 80 28.51 10.89 -16.83
N GLU A 81 28.47 11.00 -15.50
CA GLU A 81 29.00 12.18 -14.81
C GLU A 81 30.50 12.36 -15.05
N LEU A 82 31.29 11.28 -15.02
CA LEU A 82 32.73 11.32 -15.31
C LEU A 82 33.02 11.83 -16.72
N ILE A 83 32.26 11.36 -17.72
CA ILE A 83 32.43 11.84 -19.11
C ILE A 83 32.08 13.33 -19.18
N VAL A 84 30.94 13.74 -18.62
CA VAL A 84 30.51 15.15 -18.58
C VAL A 84 31.56 16.03 -17.90
N GLN A 85 32.19 15.57 -16.81
CA GLN A 85 33.28 16.30 -16.14
C GLN A 85 34.52 16.49 -17.01
N GLN A 86 34.81 15.56 -17.91
CA GLN A 86 36.00 15.62 -18.77
C GLN A 86 35.81 16.56 -19.97
N VAL A 87 34.60 16.66 -20.51
CA VAL A 87 34.34 17.35 -21.78
C VAL A 87 33.63 18.70 -21.62
N CYS A 88 32.82 18.88 -20.57
CA CYS A 88 32.05 20.11 -20.34
C CYS A 88 32.82 21.13 -19.49
N LYS A 89 32.40 22.39 -19.54
CA LYS A 89 32.96 23.45 -18.69
C LYS A 89 32.52 23.29 -17.23
N PRO A 90 33.28 23.80 -16.24
CA PRO A 90 32.91 23.66 -14.82
C PRO A 90 31.49 24.12 -14.48
N ASN A 91 31.06 25.25 -15.03
CA ASN A 91 29.71 25.79 -14.83
C ASN A 91 28.60 24.97 -15.51
N GLU A 92 28.92 24.16 -16.52
CA GLU A 92 28.00 23.25 -17.20
C GLU A 92 27.87 21.95 -16.40
N VAL A 93 28.97 21.44 -15.86
CA VAL A 93 29.00 20.30 -14.92
C VAL A 93 28.16 20.60 -13.67
N ASP A 94 28.27 21.81 -13.12
CA ASP A 94 27.46 22.22 -11.97
C ASP A 94 25.96 22.22 -12.29
N LYS A 95 25.56 22.66 -13.50
CA LYS A 95 24.16 22.59 -13.95
C LYS A 95 23.66 21.16 -14.07
N PHE A 96 24.47 20.26 -14.63
CA PHE A 96 24.17 18.84 -14.71
C PHE A 96 23.94 18.24 -13.31
N ARG A 97 24.88 18.44 -12.37
CA ARG A 97 24.76 17.93 -11.00
C ARG A 97 23.54 18.48 -10.27
N MET A 98 23.27 19.77 -10.41
CA MET A 98 22.09 20.39 -9.83
C MET A 98 20.80 19.78 -10.40
N PHE A 99 20.74 19.57 -11.72
CA PHE A 99 19.59 18.92 -12.36
C PHE A 99 19.38 17.48 -11.83
N VAL A 100 20.42 16.64 -11.88
CA VAL A 100 20.36 15.24 -11.47
C VAL A 100 20.00 15.10 -9.98
N GLY A 101 20.55 15.99 -9.13
CA GLY A 101 20.26 16.00 -7.70
C GLY A 101 18.87 16.54 -7.35
N ASP A 102 18.32 17.45 -8.16
CA ASP A 102 16.96 17.96 -7.96
C ASP A 102 15.88 17.02 -8.50
N LEU A 103 16.21 16.19 -9.50
CA LEU A 103 15.29 15.21 -10.06
C LEU A 103 14.69 14.31 -8.98
N GLU A 104 15.54 13.72 -8.13
CA GLU A 104 15.08 12.82 -7.07
C GLU A 104 14.22 13.55 -6.03
N LYS A 105 14.64 14.75 -5.62
CA LYS A 105 13.94 15.55 -4.62
C LYS A 105 12.55 15.97 -5.08
N VAL A 106 12.44 16.45 -6.32
CA VAL A 106 11.18 16.93 -6.90
C VAL A 106 10.21 15.77 -7.14
N VAL A 107 10.69 14.65 -7.69
CA VAL A 107 9.85 13.46 -7.90
C VAL A 107 9.36 12.91 -6.55
N SER A 108 10.25 12.79 -5.56
CA SER A 108 9.89 12.31 -4.22
C SER A 108 8.89 13.23 -3.52
N LEU A 109 9.06 14.55 -3.64
CA LEU A 109 8.12 15.53 -3.09
C LEU A 109 6.73 15.38 -3.72
N LEU A 110 6.65 15.29 -5.05
CA LEU A 110 5.39 15.11 -5.76
C LEU A 110 4.67 13.83 -5.33
N LEU A 111 5.37 12.70 -5.28
CA LEU A 111 4.81 11.42 -4.85
C LEU A 111 4.30 11.48 -3.40
N SER A 112 5.08 12.08 -2.50
CA SER A 112 4.69 12.26 -1.10
C SER A 112 3.43 13.12 -0.93
N LEU A 113 3.35 14.24 -1.65
CA LEU A 113 2.17 15.12 -1.64
C LEU A 113 0.95 14.44 -2.25
N SER A 114 1.10 13.77 -3.39
CA SER A 114 0.02 12.98 -4.02
C SER A 114 -0.50 11.89 -3.07
N GLY A 115 0.37 11.13 -2.42
CA GLY A 115 -0.02 10.11 -1.46
C GLY A 115 -0.72 10.69 -0.22
N ARG A 116 -0.24 11.80 0.32
CA ARG A 116 -0.89 12.50 1.44
C ARG A 116 -2.26 13.05 1.05
N LEU A 117 -2.39 13.62 -0.14
CA LEU A 117 -3.65 14.15 -0.66
C LEU A 117 -4.67 13.02 -0.84
N ALA A 118 -4.28 11.91 -1.48
CA ALA A 118 -5.14 10.75 -1.65
C ALA A 118 -5.65 10.19 -0.32
N ARG A 119 -4.80 10.12 0.72
CA ARG A 119 -5.24 9.70 2.07
C ARG A 119 -6.26 10.65 2.70
N VAL A 120 -6.08 11.96 2.55
CA VAL A 120 -7.05 12.94 3.06
C VAL A 120 -8.36 12.91 2.28
N GLU A 121 -8.31 12.71 0.96
CA GLU A 121 -9.50 12.57 0.13
C GLU A 121 -10.28 11.29 0.45
N ASN A 122 -9.58 10.17 0.66
CA ASN A 122 -10.21 8.93 1.12
C ASN A 122 -10.85 9.10 2.50
N ALA A 123 -10.18 9.76 3.44
CA ALA A 123 -10.74 10.06 4.76
C ALA A 123 -12.01 10.92 4.66
N LEU A 124 -12.03 11.93 3.78
CA LEU A 124 -13.21 12.77 3.54
C LEU A 124 -14.38 12.01 2.90
N ASN A 125 -14.10 11.08 1.99
CA ASN A 125 -15.11 10.29 1.31
C ASN A 125 -15.75 9.23 2.22
N ASN A 126 -15.01 8.77 3.23
CA ASN A 126 -15.44 7.73 4.17
C ASN A 126 -15.92 8.29 5.52
N LEU A 127 -16.31 9.57 5.59
CA LEU A 127 -16.86 10.16 6.81
C LEU A 127 -18.26 9.58 7.11
N GLU A 128 -18.48 9.18 8.36
CA GLU A 128 -19.76 8.63 8.82
C GLU A 128 -20.82 9.73 9.04
N GLU A 129 -22.10 9.36 8.93
CA GLU A 129 -23.23 10.22 9.30
C GLU A 129 -23.27 10.42 10.83
N GLY A 130 -22.45 11.36 11.32
CA GLY A 130 -22.25 11.61 12.75
C GLY A 130 -20.92 12.26 13.06
N THR A 131 -19.98 12.29 12.11
CA THR A 131 -18.69 12.96 12.30
C THR A 131 -18.87 14.45 12.63
N SER A 132 -18.12 14.93 13.63
CA SER A 132 -18.17 16.32 14.07
C SER A 132 -17.88 17.28 12.91
N ALA A 133 -18.63 18.40 12.88
CA ALA A 133 -18.40 19.48 11.93
C ALA A 133 -16.97 20.03 11.99
N GLU A 134 -16.33 19.96 13.16
CA GLU A 134 -14.95 20.41 13.38
C GLU A 134 -13.92 19.47 12.72
N GLU A 135 -14.13 18.15 12.81
CA GLU A 135 -13.26 17.16 12.17
C GLU A 135 -13.34 17.26 10.64
N LYS A 136 -14.57 17.35 10.11
CA LYS A 136 -14.79 17.58 8.68
C LYS A 136 -14.13 18.86 8.20
N ARG A 137 -14.25 19.96 8.97
CA ARG A 137 -13.60 21.24 8.65
C ARG A 137 -12.08 21.12 8.63
N THR A 138 -11.51 20.41 9.60
CA THR A 138 -10.05 20.18 9.71
C THR A 138 -9.52 19.43 8.49
N LEU A 139 -10.20 18.35 8.06
CA LEU A 139 -9.83 17.59 6.87
C LEU A 139 -9.93 18.42 5.59
N LEU A 140 -10.95 19.27 5.45
CA LEU A 140 -11.11 20.17 4.31
C LEU A 140 -9.98 21.22 4.22
N GLU A 141 -9.59 21.83 5.35
CA GLU A 141 -8.47 22.76 5.37
C GLU A 141 -7.13 22.07 5.05
N LYS A 142 -6.94 20.85 5.57
CA LYS A 142 -5.77 20.02 5.24
C LYS A 142 -5.74 19.67 3.75
N ARG A 143 -6.87 19.32 3.14
CA ARG A 143 -6.98 19.07 1.70
C ARG A 143 -6.61 20.32 0.90
N LYS A 144 -7.16 21.48 1.27
CA LYS A 144 -6.88 22.77 0.61
C LYS A 144 -5.40 23.13 0.67
N LEU A 145 -4.75 22.93 1.82
CA LEU A 145 -3.31 23.14 1.97
C LEU A 145 -2.50 22.18 1.08
N LEU A 146 -2.83 20.88 1.08
CA LEU A 146 -2.15 19.88 0.27
C LEU A 146 -2.29 20.13 -1.23
N ILE A 147 -3.46 20.60 -1.70
CA ILE A 147 -3.67 20.99 -3.10
C ILE A 147 -2.75 22.15 -3.47
N ARG A 148 -2.63 23.17 -2.60
CA ARG A 148 -1.69 24.29 -2.83
C ARG A 148 -0.25 23.80 -2.93
N GLN A 149 0.20 23.01 -1.96
CA GLN A 149 1.55 22.43 -1.96
C GLN A 149 1.80 21.56 -3.20
N HIS A 150 0.79 20.81 -3.66
CA HIS A 150 0.89 19.99 -4.86
C HIS A 150 1.07 20.85 -6.11
N ASN A 151 0.34 21.96 -6.21
CA ASN A 151 0.51 22.92 -7.31
C ASN A 151 1.90 23.57 -7.28
N ASP A 152 2.40 23.97 -6.11
CA ASP A 152 3.76 24.51 -5.96
C ASP A 152 4.81 23.48 -6.40
N ALA A 153 4.62 22.20 -6.04
CA ALA A 153 5.50 21.12 -6.47
C ALA A 153 5.41 20.83 -7.99
N LYS A 154 4.26 21.04 -8.62
CA LYS A 154 4.13 20.96 -10.09
C LYS A 154 4.93 22.06 -10.77
N GLU A 155 4.94 23.28 -10.24
CA GLU A 155 5.77 24.36 -10.77
C GLU A 155 7.27 24.02 -10.66
N LEU A 156 7.69 23.41 -9.53
CA LEU A 156 9.06 22.89 -9.39
C LEU A 156 9.39 21.84 -10.47
N LYS A 157 8.45 20.97 -10.81
CA LYS A 157 8.61 19.98 -11.89
C LYS A 157 8.70 20.64 -13.25
N GLU A 158 7.87 21.62 -13.57
CA GLU A 158 7.98 22.35 -14.84
C GLU A 158 9.31 23.09 -14.98
N ASN A 159 9.82 23.66 -13.89
CA ASN A 159 11.14 24.30 -13.86
C ASN A 159 12.26 23.26 -14.01
N LEU A 160 12.11 22.07 -13.41
CA LEU A 160 13.03 20.96 -13.61
C LEU A 160 13.03 20.49 -15.08
N ASP A 161 11.87 20.40 -15.74
CA ASP A 161 11.74 19.95 -17.14
C ASP A 161 12.32 20.96 -18.13
N ARG A 162 12.33 22.25 -17.77
CA ARG A 162 13.08 23.28 -18.51
C ARG A 162 14.58 23.11 -18.33
N ARG A 163 15.04 22.80 -17.11
CA ARG A 163 16.46 22.55 -16.82
C ARG A 163 16.96 21.27 -17.48
N GLU A 164 16.16 20.21 -17.49
CA GLU A 164 16.44 18.95 -18.19
C GLU A 164 16.76 19.20 -19.66
N ARG A 165 15.89 19.93 -20.37
CA ARG A 165 16.11 20.28 -21.78
C ARG A 165 17.39 21.08 -21.99
N LEU A 166 17.63 22.07 -21.14
CA LEU A 166 18.85 22.88 -21.23
C LEU A 166 20.12 22.06 -20.96
N VAL A 167 20.10 21.15 -19.99
CA VAL A 167 21.23 20.26 -19.70
C VAL A 167 21.43 19.28 -20.85
N TYR A 168 20.35 18.73 -21.41
CA TYR A 168 20.41 17.89 -22.61
C TYR A 168 21.07 18.61 -23.78
N GLU A 169 20.65 19.84 -24.11
CA GLU A 169 21.25 20.64 -25.18
C GLU A 169 22.75 20.90 -24.97
N ILE A 170 23.17 21.16 -23.72
CA ILE A 170 24.58 21.32 -23.38
C ILE A 170 25.34 20.01 -23.61
N VAL A 171 24.88 18.91 -23.02
CA VAL A 171 25.55 17.61 -23.04
C VAL A 171 25.63 17.04 -24.45
N ALA A 172 24.57 17.18 -25.25
CA ALA A 172 24.53 16.78 -26.65
C ALA A 172 25.52 17.56 -27.54
N GLY A 173 25.94 18.75 -27.12
CA GLY A 173 26.98 19.53 -27.80
C GLY A 173 28.41 18.99 -27.62
N TYR A 174 28.63 18.11 -26.64
CA TYR A 174 29.95 17.55 -26.33
C TYR A 174 30.05 16.02 -26.46
N LEU A 175 28.96 15.28 -26.20
CA LEU A 175 28.97 13.82 -26.21
C LEU A 175 28.83 13.21 -27.61
N SER A 176 29.35 11.98 -27.76
CA SER A 176 29.04 11.10 -28.90
C SER A 176 27.60 10.58 -28.81
N GLU A 177 27.07 10.04 -29.92
CA GLU A 177 25.73 9.46 -29.94
C GLU A 177 25.55 8.34 -28.91
N ASP A 178 26.55 7.46 -28.76
CA ASP A 178 26.51 6.36 -27.77
C ASP A 178 26.44 6.90 -26.33
N SER A 179 27.32 7.82 -25.95
CA SER A 179 27.32 8.40 -24.59
C SER A 179 26.11 9.28 -24.32
N LEU A 180 25.53 9.89 -25.37
CA LEU A 180 24.29 10.64 -25.25
C LEU A 180 23.09 9.70 -25.01
N ALA A 181 23.06 8.53 -25.67
CA ALA A 181 22.04 7.52 -25.43
C ALA A 181 22.10 6.98 -23.99
N ASP A 182 23.30 6.76 -23.47
CA ASP A 182 23.51 6.37 -22.07
C ASP A 182 23.01 7.44 -21.08
N TYR A 183 23.28 8.72 -21.36
CA TYR A 183 22.75 9.85 -20.57
C TYR A 183 21.21 9.88 -20.59
N GLU A 184 20.58 9.78 -21.77
CA GLU A 184 19.12 9.76 -21.89
C GLU A 184 18.50 8.58 -21.14
N HIS A 185 19.10 7.40 -21.28
CA HIS A 185 18.67 6.20 -20.57
C HIS A 185 18.76 6.40 -19.05
N PHE A 186 19.90 6.89 -18.55
CA PHE A 186 20.13 7.19 -17.15
C PHE A 186 19.07 8.13 -16.56
N VAL A 187 18.82 9.28 -17.20
CA VAL A 187 17.86 10.28 -16.70
C VAL A 187 16.45 9.73 -16.69
N LYS A 188 16.02 9.10 -17.79
CA LYS A 188 14.69 8.49 -17.91
C LYS A 188 14.48 7.42 -16.84
N MET A 189 15.44 6.50 -16.72
CA MET A 189 15.36 5.38 -15.80
C MET A 189 15.40 5.84 -14.34
N LYS A 190 16.23 6.85 -13.99
CA LYS A 190 16.28 7.42 -12.64
C LYS A 190 14.90 7.85 -12.15
N SER A 191 14.15 8.59 -12.96
CA SER A 191 12.80 9.02 -12.58
C SER A 191 11.80 7.86 -12.47
N ALA A 192 11.86 6.89 -13.39
CA ALA A 192 10.97 5.74 -13.41
C ALA A 192 11.19 4.82 -12.20
N LEU A 193 12.44 4.52 -11.87
CA LEU A 193 12.81 3.68 -10.74
C LEU A 193 12.38 4.28 -9.40
N ILE A 194 12.53 5.59 -9.20
CA ILE A 194 12.05 6.27 -7.98
C ILE A 194 10.53 6.10 -7.82
N ILE A 195 9.78 6.27 -8.91
CA ILE A 195 8.32 6.13 -8.90
C ILE A 195 7.92 4.68 -8.58
N GLU A 196 8.55 3.70 -9.23
CA GLU A 196 8.24 2.28 -9.00
C GLU A 196 8.64 1.83 -7.59
N GLN A 197 9.79 2.28 -7.08
CA GLN A 197 10.22 2.00 -5.71
C GLN A 197 9.20 2.52 -4.72
N ARG A 198 8.76 3.77 -4.88
CA ARG A 198 7.75 4.36 -4.01
C ARG A 198 6.41 3.62 -4.05
N LYS A 199 5.93 3.25 -5.25
CA LYS A 199 4.69 2.48 -5.41
C LYS A 199 4.80 1.12 -4.73
N LEU A 200 5.95 0.46 -4.84
CA LEU A 200 6.19 -0.84 -4.26
C LEU A 200 6.24 -0.77 -2.73
N GLU A 201 6.95 0.22 -2.17
CA GLU A 201 6.98 0.49 -0.74
C GLU A 201 5.58 0.76 -0.18
N ASP A 202 4.78 1.59 -0.85
CA ASP A 202 3.41 1.88 -0.40
C ASP A 202 2.52 0.62 -0.41
N LYS A 203 2.70 -0.28 -1.41
CA LYS A 203 2.00 -1.58 -1.45
C LYS A 203 2.44 -2.53 -0.34
N ILE A 204 3.75 -2.63 -0.09
CA ILE A 204 4.31 -3.47 0.99
C ILE A 204 3.77 -2.97 2.32
N LYS A 205 3.88 -1.67 2.58
CA LYS A 205 3.41 -1.07 3.84
C LYS A 205 1.92 -1.32 4.07
N LEU A 206 1.08 -1.11 3.04
CA LEU A 206 -0.34 -1.41 3.13
C LEU A 206 -0.59 -2.89 3.43
N GLY A 207 0.11 -3.80 2.76
CA GLY A 207 -0.03 -5.23 3.02
C GLY A 207 0.40 -5.61 4.43
N GLU A 208 1.46 -4.99 4.97
CA GLU A 208 1.92 -5.22 6.34
C GLU A 208 0.92 -4.70 7.38
N GLU A 209 0.33 -3.53 7.15
CA GLU A 209 -0.74 -2.98 7.97
C GLU A 209 -1.99 -3.89 7.95
N GLN A 210 -2.39 -4.37 6.77
CA GLN A 210 -3.51 -5.31 6.61
C GLN A 210 -3.24 -6.64 7.31
N LEU A 211 -2.05 -7.21 7.14
CA LEU A 211 -1.67 -8.46 7.77
C LEU A 211 -1.71 -8.34 9.28
N LYS A 212 -1.14 -7.26 9.83
CA LYS A 212 -1.17 -6.97 11.26
C LYS A 212 -2.61 -6.90 11.79
N CYS A 213 -3.49 -6.13 11.14
CA CYS A 213 -4.89 -6.01 11.54
C CYS A 213 -5.63 -7.36 11.51
N LEU A 214 -5.36 -8.19 10.50
CA LEU A 214 -5.96 -9.52 10.39
C LEU A 214 -5.49 -10.44 11.52
N THR A 215 -4.18 -10.50 11.78
CA THR A 215 -3.60 -11.28 12.87
C THR A 215 -4.12 -10.82 14.24
N ASP A 216 -4.21 -9.51 14.46
CA ASP A 216 -4.74 -8.93 15.70
C ASP A 216 -6.25 -9.21 15.89
N SER A 217 -6.97 -9.58 14.82
CA SER A 217 -8.39 -9.93 14.86
C SER A 217 -8.68 -11.41 15.17
N LEU A 218 -7.66 -12.26 15.21
CA LEU A 218 -7.81 -13.68 15.55
C LEU A 218 -7.98 -13.88 17.07
N PRO A 219 -8.66 -14.94 17.53
CA PRO A 219 -8.60 -15.38 18.93
C PRO A 219 -7.16 -15.66 19.39
N LEU A 220 -6.87 -15.45 20.68
CA LEU A 220 -5.53 -15.62 21.26
C LEU A 220 -4.93 -17.00 21.01
N GLU A 221 -5.74 -18.06 21.10
CA GLU A 221 -5.33 -19.44 20.88
C GLU A 221 -4.85 -19.70 19.45
N GLN A 222 -5.45 -19.02 18.48
CA GLN A 222 -5.11 -19.13 17.06
C GLN A 222 -3.91 -18.25 16.70
N ARG A 223 -3.72 -17.10 17.36
CA ARG A 223 -2.51 -16.27 17.19
C ARG A 223 -1.24 -17.01 17.62
N MET A 224 -1.33 -17.90 18.61
CA MET A 224 -0.20 -18.69 19.09
C MET A 224 0.18 -19.85 18.15
N ALA A 225 -0.67 -20.17 17.17
CA ALA A 225 -0.49 -21.26 16.22
C ALA A 225 0.05 -20.81 14.84
N LEU A 226 0.15 -19.49 14.60
CA LEU A 226 0.79 -18.85 13.44
C LEU A 226 2.30 -18.69 13.65
#